data_AF-A0A6M0A9H1-F1
#
_entry.id   AF-A0A6M0A9H1-F1
#
_cell.length_a   1.000
_cell.length_b   1.000
_cell.length_c   1.000
_cell.angle_alpha   90.00
_cell.angle_beta   90.00
_cell.angle_gamma   90.00
#
_symmetry.space_group_name_H-M   'P 1'
#
loop_
_entity.id
_entity.type
_entity.pdbx_description
1 polymer ?
#
loop_
_entity_poly.entity_id
_entity_poly.type
_entity_poly.pdbx_seq_one_letter_code
_entity_poly.pdbx_strand_id
1 'polypeptide(L)'
;MRKKSYSNVRWHIYKSQEVSNSSKSYIIVRTLLFGGEAVDPSWVKQILEKGSPERLLHVYGPTENTTFSSWYLVENISEGATNLPIGCPLSNTQFFVLDRHLQPVPIGVPGELYVGGDGLARGYLNRPELTAEKFIDNPFDSGSKTSKFYKTGDLVRYLPNGNIEFLGRIDTQVKIRGFRIELGEIQAILLTHPPVEHGIVIPREDTPNNKRLFAYVVSKNPDLTPVHLRQFLLDKLPEYMIPSGFVILEKLPITSNGKVDRKALPAPDIELTRTEEFVAPKNKIEQTLAEIWQDVYSFI
;
A
#
# COMPACT_ATOMS: atom_id res chain seq x y z
N MET A 1 36.94 15.82 -21.94
CA MET A 1 35.96 14.94 -21.27
C MET A 1 34.56 15.55 -21.41
N ARG A 2 33.69 14.96 -22.23
CA ARG A 2 32.33 15.45 -22.49
C ARG A 2 31.42 15.13 -21.30
N LYS A 3 30.88 16.16 -20.63
CA LYS A 3 29.75 16.02 -19.69
C LYS A 3 28.49 15.69 -20.50
N LYS A 4 27.92 14.50 -20.33
CA LYS A 4 26.58 14.18 -20.82
C LYS A 4 25.56 14.77 -19.85
N SER A 5 24.76 15.71 -20.34
CA SER A 5 23.57 16.24 -19.65
C SER A 5 22.45 15.21 -19.75
N TYR A 6 22.00 14.65 -18.63
CA TYR A 6 20.76 13.89 -18.56
C TYR A 6 19.60 14.84 -18.31
N SER A 7 19.22 15.57 -19.36
CA SER A 7 18.01 16.40 -19.38
C SER A 7 17.03 15.71 -20.32
N ASN A 8 16.15 14.85 -19.80
CA ASN A 8 14.83 14.47 -20.36
C ASN A 8 14.23 13.24 -19.64
N VAL A 9 14.18 13.26 -18.30
CA VAL A 9 13.26 12.36 -17.58
C VAL A 9 12.05 13.21 -17.21
N ARG A 10 10.94 13.04 -17.95
CA ARG A 10 9.64 13.60 -17.60
C ARG A 10 8.86 12.52 -16.85
N TRP A 11 8.58 12.76 -15.58
CA TRP A 11 7.67 11.93 -14.81
C TRP A 11 6.23 12.31 -15.15
N HIS A 12 5.47 11.37 -15.68
CA HIS A 12 4.03 11.51 -15.91
C HIS A 12 3.30 10.56 -14.96
N ILE A 13 2.43 11.10 -14.11
CA ILE A 13 1.50 10.31 -13.28
C ILE A 13 0.24 10.11 -14.12
N TYR A 14 0.08 8.91 -14.70
CA TYR A 14 -1.17 8.53 -15.35
C TYR A 14 -2.16 8.04 -14.28
N LYS A 15 -3.23 8.80 -14.04
CA LYS A 15 -4.38 8.34 -13.25
C LYS A 15 -5.34 7.56 -14.14
N SER A 16 -5.98 6.55 -13.57
CA SER A 16 -6.80 5.51 -14.22
C SER A 16 -7.99 5.99 -15.08
N GLN A 17 -8.31 7.28 -15.13
CA GLN A 17 -9.49 7.79 -15.84
C GLN A 17 -9.23 8.24 -17.29
N GLU A 18 -7.99 8.36 -17.77
CA GLU A 18 -7.70 8.80 -19.15
C GLU A 18 -7.68 7.66 -20.20
N VAL A 19 -7.92 6.41 -19.80
CA VAL A 19 -7.79 5.25 -20.70
C VAL A 19 -8.99 5.09 -21.66
N SER A 20 -10.03 5.91 -21.55
CA SER A 20 -11.31 5.62 -22.22
C SER A 20 -11.46 6.09 -23.67
N ASN A 21 -10.57 6.90 -24.26
CA ASN A 21 -10.86 7.42 -25.62
C ASN A 21 -9.70 7.74 -26.57
N SER A 22 -8.52 7.15 -26.42
CA SER A 22 -7.53 7.20 -27.51
C SER A 22 -6.80 5.87 -27.70
N SER A 23 -7.23 5.11 -28.69
CA SER A 23 -6.63 3.84 -29.14
C SER A 23 -5.19 3.97 -29.69
N LYS A 24 -4.49 5.08 -29.39
CA LYS A 24 -3.18 5.46 -29.94
C LYS A 24 -2.26 6.20 -28.96
N SER A 25 -2.65 6.47 -27.72
CA SER A 25 -1.88 7.35 -26.81
C SER A 25 -0.60 6.73 -26.23
N TYR A 26 -0.47 5.40 -26.21
CA TYR A 26 0.77 4.74 -25.76
C TYR A 26 1.89 4.74 -26.82
N ILE A 27 1.62 5.15 -28.06
CA ILE A 27 2.56 5.06 -29.19
C ILE A 27 3.83 5.91 -28.98
N ILE A 28 3.82 6.88 -28.06
CA ILE A 28 4.98 7.75 -27.78
C ILE A 28 5.78 7.30 -26.54
N VAL A 29 5.21 6.45 -25.68
CA VAL A 29 5.87 6.02 -24.44
C VAL A 29 6.69 4.76 -24.71
N ARG A 30 8.01 4.91 -24.72
CA ARG A 30 8.93 3.77 -24.92
C ARG A 30 8.98 2.83 -23.71
N THR A 31 8.92 3.38 -22.51
CA THR A 31 9.11 2.60 -21.28
C THR A 31 8.20 3.15 -20.19
N LEU A 32 7.34 2.29 -19.65
CA LEU A 32 6.44 2.59 -18.56
C LEU A 32 6.85 1.76 -17.34
N LEU A 33 7.21 2.44 -16.26
CA LEU A 33 7.43 1.83 -14.95
C LEU A 33 6.16 2.03 -14.13
N PHE A 34 5.68 0.97 -13.51
CA PHE A 34 4.54 1.02 -12.61
C PHE A 34 4.79 0.09 -11.42
N GLY A 35 4.21 0.42 -10.29
CA GLY A 35 4.45 -0.32 -9.06
C GLY A 35 4.02 0.50 -7.87
N GLY A 36 4.46 0.06 -6.69
CA GLY A 36 4.06 0.68 -5.43
C GLY A 36 2.85 0.03 -4.79
N GLU A 37 2.02 -0.75 -5.51
CA GLU A 37 0.96 -1.59 -4.96
C GLU A 37 0.92 -2.95 -5.67
N ALA A 38 0.21 -3.93 -5.11
CA ALA A 38 -0.11 -5.16 -5.84
C ALA A 38 -0.99 -4.79 -7.04
N VAL A 39 -0.67 -5.32 -8.21
CA VAL A 39 -1.29 -4.92 -9.48
C VAL A 39 -2.24 -6.02 -9.94
N ASP A 40 -3.49 -5.63 -10.24
CA ASP A 40 -4.47 -6.50 -10.87
C ASP A 40 -3.98 -6.89 -12.28
N PRO A 41 -3.69 -8.18 -12.55
CA PRO A 41 -3.18 -8.61 -13.85
C PRO A 41 -4.14 -8.34 -15.01
N SER A 42 -5.44 -8.17 -14.76
CA SER A 42 -6.44 -7.86 -15.79
C SER A 42 -6.21 -6.48 -16.41
N TRP A 43 -5.79 -5.48 -15.63
CA TRP A 43 -5.47 -4.14 -16.14
C TRP A 43 -4.23 -4.18 -17.03
N VAL A 44 -3.25 -4.97 -16.64
CA VAL A 44 -2.01 -5.10 -17.41
C VAL A 44 -2.26 -5.86 -18.71
N LYS A 45 -3.11 -6.90 -18.68
CA LYS A 45 -3.58 -7.57 -19.89
C LYS A 45 -4.25 -6.61 -20.88
N GLN A 46 -5.13 -5.71 -20.40
CA GLN A 46 -5.74 -4.70 -21.26
C GLN A 46 -4.72 -3.74 -21.89
N ILE A 47 -3.65 -3.37 -21.17
CA ILE A 47 -2.56 -2.54 -21.71
C ILE A 47 -1.80 -3.29 -22.82
N LEU A 48 -1.49 -4.57 -22.59
CA LEU A 48 -0.83 -5.42 -23.58
C LEU A 48 -1.68 -5.56 -24.86
N GLU A 49 -2.99 -5.74 -24.73
CA GLU A 49 -3.92 -5.91 -25.86
C GLU A 49 -4.16 -4.61 -26.65
N LYS A 50 -4.14 -3.44 -25.99
CA LYS A 50 -4.45 -2.14 -26.62
C LYS A 50 -3.24 -1.44 -27.27
N GLY A 51 -2.07 -2.06 -27.25
CA GLY A 51 -0.82 -1.50 -27.77
C GLY A 51 0.08 -1.00 -26.65
N SER A 52 0.84 -1.92 -26.05
CA SER A 52 1.75 -1.64 -24.95
C SER A 52 2.96 -0.79 -25.37
N PRO A 53 3.58 -0.06 -24.43
CA PRO A 53 4.95 0.44 -24.56
C PRO A 53 5.94 -0.66 -25.00
N GLU A 54 7.10 -0.30 -25.56
CA GLU A 54 8.20 -1.24 -25.85
C GLU A 54 8.63 -1.98 -24.56
N ARG A 55 8.56 -1.30 -23.41
CA ARG A 55 8.91 -1.88 -22.10
C ARG A 55 7.86 -1.52 -21.06
N LEU A 56 7.19 -2.54 -20.55
CA LEU A 56 6.26 -2.43 -19.44
C LEU A 56 6.91 -3.08 -18.21
N LEU A 57 7.37 -2.27 -17.27
CA LEU A 57 8.18 -2.71 -16.14
C LEU A 57 7.39 -2.59 -14.84
N HIS A 58 7.09 -3.73 -14.23
CA HIS A 58 6.58 -3.76 -12.85
C HIS A 58 7.77 -3.60 -11.91
N VAL A 59 7.78 -2.54 -11.09
CA VAL A 59 8.86 -2.23 -10.16
C VAL A 59 8.41 -2.38 -8.72
N TYR A 60 9.32 -2.84 -7.87
CA TYR A 60 9.07 -2.99 -6.44
C TYR A 60 10.25 -2.44 -5.65
N GLY A 61 9.94 -1.72 -4.58
CA GLY A 61 10.87 -1.54 -3.47
C GLY A 61 10.28 -0.60 -2.41
N PRO A 62 10.75 -0.76 -1.16
CA PRO A 62 10.41 0.15 -0.08
C PRO A 62 11.25 1.43 -0.17
N THR A 63 10.80 2.49 0.50
CA THR A 63 11.51 3.78 0.58
C THR A 63 12.92 3.63 1.15
N GLU A 64 13.06 2.71 2.11
CA GLU A 64 14.28 2.36 2.81
C GLU A 64 15.38 1.79 1.91
N ASN A 65 15.04 1.43 0.67
CA ASN A 65 15.96 0.86 -0.31
C ASN A 65 16.07 1.71 -1.59
N THR A 66 15.77 3.01 -1.47
CA THR A 66 15.92 4.00 -2.56
C THR A 66 14.98 3.78 -3.75
N THR A 67 13.69 4.07 -3.54
CA THR A 67 12.61 4.06 -4.56
C THR A 67 12.15 2.67 -5.01
N PHE A 68 13.00 1.91 -5.71
CA PHE A 68 12.71 0.53 -6.10
C PHE A 68 14.01 -0.27 -6.14
N SER A 69 13.90 -1.57 -5.87
CA SER A 69 15.02 -2.48 -5.67
C SER A 69 14.95 -3.70 -6.58
N SER A 70 13.83 -3.90 -7.28
CA SER A 70 13.64 -4.93 -8.30
C SER A 70 12.75 -4.44 -9.43
N TRP A 71 12.81 -5.16 -10.56
CA TRP A 71 11.92 -4.96 -11.70
C TRP A 71 11.59 -6.30 -12.37
N TYR A 72 10.42 -6.34 -12.99
CA TYR A 72 9.93 -7.43 -13.83
C TYR A 72 9.46 -6.86 -15.17
N LEU A 73 10.01 -7.37 -16.28
CA LEU A 73 9.50 -7.03 -17.62
C LEU A 73 8.25 -7.85 -17.88
N VAL A 74 7.13 -7.15 -18.07
CA VAL A 74 5.85 -7.78 -18.37
C VAL A 74 5.72 -7.96 -19.87
N GLU A 75 5.94 -9.19 -20.31
CA GLU A 75 5.75 -9.59 -21.72
C GLU A 75 4.40 -10.28 -21.94
N ASN A 76 3.91 -10.99 -20.92
CA ASN A 76 2.62 -11.68 -20.93
C ASN A 76 2.06 -11.80 -19.50
N ILE A 77 0.76 -12.10 -19.42
CA ILE A 77 0.07 -12.44 -18.18
C ILE A 77 -0.35 -13.91 -18.28
N SER A 78 0.11 -14.74 -17.35
CA SER A 78 -0.28 -16.15 -17.29
C SER A 78 -1.78 -16.28 -17.00
N GLU A 79 -2.40 -17.33 -17.55
CA GLU A 79 -3.80 -17.63 -17.30
C GLU A 79 -4.03 -17.92 -15.80
N GLY A 80 -5.05 -17.29 -15.21
CA GLY A 80 -5.34 -17.41 -13.77
C GLY A 80 -4.36 -16.68 -12.84
N ALA A 81 -3.44 -15.86 -13.37
CA ALA A 81 -2.55 -15.05 -12.53
C ALA A 81 -3.37 -14.12 -11.62
N THR A 82 -3.11 -14.20 -10.31
CA THR A 82 -3.73 -13.34 -9.30
C THR A 82 -2.84 -12.16 -8.90
N ASN A 83 -1.56 -12.19 -9.26
CA ASN A 83 -0.62 -11.10 -9.03
C ASN A 83 0.50 -11.10 -10.08
N LEU A 84 1.21 -9.98 -10.21
CA LEU A 84 2.42 -9.88 -11.01
C LEU A 84 3.67 -10.13 -10.15
N PRO A 85 4.67 -10.87 -10.67
CA PRO A 85 5.96 -10.98 -10.02
C PRO A 85 6.59 -9.60 -9.82
N ILE A 86 7.29 -9.42 -8.71
CA ILE A 86 8.13 -8.24 -8.44
C ILE A 86 9.54 -8.38 -9.05
N GLY A 87 9.79 -9.51 -9.72
CA GLY A 87 10.94 -9.72 -10.57
C GLY A 87 12.21 -10.07 -9.82
N CYS A 88 13.34 -9.54 -10.29
CA CYS A 88 14.67 -9.81 -9.77
C CYS A 88 15.36 -8.52 -9.28
N PRO A 89 16.32 -8.63 -8.34
CA PRO A 89 16.99 -7.45 -7.78
C PRO A 89 17.74 -6.65 -8.85
N LEU A 90 17.83 -5.33 -8.63
CA LEU A 90 18.69 -4.44 -9.41
C LEU A 90 20.17 -4.79 -9.23
N SER A 91 21.02 -4.27 -10.12
CA SER A 91 22.48 -4.29 -9.90
C SER A 91 22.83 -3.69 -8.54
N ASN A 92 23.84 -4.25 -7.87
CA ASN A 92 24.29 -3.88 -6.52
C ASN A 92 23.20 -3.96 -5.44
N THR A 93 22.13 -4.72 -5.70
CA THR A 93 21.07 -5.04 -4.73
C THR A 93 21.02 -6.55 -4.56
N GLN A 94 20.77 -7.00 -3.32
CA GLN A 94 20.65 -8.42 -3.00
C GLN A 94 19.33 -8.68 -2.31
N PHE A 95 18.59 -9.69 -2.75
CA PHE A 95 17.34 -10.13 -2.11
C PHE A 95 17.55 -11.48 -1.45
N PHE A 96 17.02 -11.63 -0.25
CA PHE A 96 17.04 -12.86 0.53
C PHE A 96 15.63 -13.15 1.01
N VAL A 97 15.14 -14.36 0.76
CA VAL A 97 13.83 -14.82 1.27
C VAL A 97 14.12 -15.76 2.42
N LEU A 98 13.84 -15.30 3.64
CA LEU A 98 14.27 -15.97 4.87
C LEU A 98 13.08 -16.40 5.73
N ASP A 99 13.29 -17.44 6.52
CA ASP A 99 12.36 -17.84 7.57
C ASP A 99 12.56 -17.02 8.87
N ARG A 100 11.78 -17.35 9.91
CA ARG A 100 11.86 -16.69 11.23
C ARG A 100 13.19 -16.90 11.97
N HIS A 101 14.03 -17.81 11.50
CA HIS A 101 15.35 -18.13 12.04
C HIS A 101 16.48 -17.56 11.17
N LEU A 102 16.15 -16.64 10.26
CA LEU A 102 17.07 -16.04 9.28
C LEU A 102 17.75 -17.07 8.38
N GLN A 103 17.08 -18.18 8.07
CA GLN A 103 17.57 -19.20 7.13
C GLN A 103 16.91 -19.04 5.76
N PRO A 104 17.66 -19.21 4.64
CA PRO A 104 17.07 -19.15 3.31
C PRO A 104 16.03 -20.25 3.11
N VAL A 105 14.87 -19.89 2.59
CA VAL A 105 13.80 -20.86 2.28
C VAL A 105 13.98 -21.44 0.86
N PRO A 106 13.52 -22.67 0.61
CA PRO A 106 13.53 -23.24 -0.75
C PRO A 106 12.66 -22.46 -1.75
N ILE A 107 12.93 -22.67 -3.05
CA ILE A 107 12.08 -22.12 -4.13
C ILE A 107 10.62 -22.57 -3.93
N GLY A 108 9.69 -21.63 -4.09
CA GLY A 108 8.24 -21.85 -3.92
C GLY A 108 7.75 -21.75 -2.47
N VAL A 109 8.63 -21.75 -1.48
CA VAL A 109 8.27 -21.64 -0.06
C VAL A 109 8.16 -20.16 0.34
N PRO A 110 7.04 -19.74 0.97
CA PRO A 110 6.91 -18.38 1.49
C PRO A 110 7.93 -18.06 2.59
N GLY A 111 8.53 -16.88 2.52
CA GLY A 111 9.39 -16.32 3.56
C GLY A 111 9.36 -14.79 3.54
N GLU A 112 9.97 -14.16 4.53
CA GLU A 112 10.09 -12.70 4.59
C GLU A 112 11.21 -12.22 3.68
N LEU A 113 10.96 -11.14 2.94
CA LEU A 113 11.96 -10.52 2.08
C LEU A 113 12.90 -9.61 2.90
N TYR A 114 14.19 -9.86 2.76
CA TYR A 114 15.27 -9.02 3.25
C TYR A 114 16.05 -8.48 2.06
N VAL A 115 16.45 -7.21 2.12
CA VAL A 115 17.18 -6.55 1.04
C VAL A 115 18.49 -6.00 1.56
N GLY A 116 19.58 -6.29 0.84
CA GLY A 116 20.91 -5.73 1.07
C GLY A 116 21.43 -4.99 -0.16
N GLY A 117 22.63 -4.42 -0.03
CA GLY A 117 23.34 -3.74 -1.11
C GLY A 117 23.30 -2.21 -1.04
N ASP A 118 23.79 -1.56 -2.09
CA ASP A 118 24.11 -0.12 -2.11
C ASP A 118 22.87 0.79 -2.00
N GLY A 119 21.68 0.24 -2.27
CA GLY A 119 20.41 0.97 -2.23
C GLY A 119 19.89 1.26 -0.82
N LEU A 120 20.49 0.69 0.23
CA LEU A 120 20.03 0.86 1.60
C LEU A 120 20.13 2.32 2.08
N ALA A 121 19.05 2.80 2.69
CA ALA A 121 19.05 4.05 3.42
C ALA A 121 19.97 3.97 4.65
N ARG A 122 20.41 5.13 5.13
CA ARG A 122 21.23 5.22 6.35
C ARG A 122 20.48 4.82 7.62
N GLY A 123 19.14 4.79 7.57
CA GLY A 123 18.27 4.58 8.72
C GLY A 123 17.16 5.63 8.82
N TYR A 124 16.44 5.58 9.93
CA TYR A 124 15.36 6.51 10.24
C TYR A 124 15.88 7.72 11.02
N LEU A 125 15.50 8.93 10.57
CA LEU A 125 15.92 10.19 11.20
C LEU A 125 15.47 10.24 12.66
N ASN A 126 16.42 10.46 13.58
CA ASN A 126 16.19 10.56 15.03
C ASN A 126 15.47 9.34 15.65
N ARG A 127 15.58 8.17 15.03
CA ARG A 127 14.98 6.91 15.50
C ARG A 127 16.02 5.77 15.45
N PRO A 128 17.07 5.81 16.30
CA PRO A 128 18.13 4.80 16.28
C PRO A 128 17.62 3.40 16.63
N GLU A 129 16.66 3.28 17.54
CA GLU A 129 16.07 1.99 17.93
C GLU A 129 15.34 1.31 16.76
N LEU A 130 14.47 2.04 16.06
CA LEU A 130 13.78 1.54 14.86
C LEU A 130 14.78 1.23 13.73
N THR A 131 15.84 2.04 13.62
CA THR A 131 16.92 1.78 12.65
C THR A 131 17.61 0.45 12.96
N ALA A 132 17.96 0.19 14.21
CA ALA A 132 18.57 -1.08 14.60
C ALA A 132 17.61 -2.27 14.42
N GLU A 133 16.32 -2.08 14.66
CA GLU A 133 15.28 -3.10 14.45
C GLU A 133 15.13 -3.49 12.98
N LYS A 134 15.11 -2.51 12.07
CA LYS A 134 14.84 -2.74 10.64
C LYS A 134 16.11 -2.96 9.81
N PHE A 135 17.23 -2.33 10.17
CA PHE A 135 18.51 -2.42 9.47
C PHE A 135 19.49 -3.33 10.24
N ILE A 136 19.20 -4.63 10.21
CA ILE A 136 19.95 -5.66 10.94
C ILE A 136 21.23 -6.04 10.20
N ASP A 137 22.12 -6.76 10.88
CA ASP A 137 23.35 -7.25 10.24
C ASP A 137 23.05 -8.41 9.29
N ASN A 138 23.74 -8.44 8.15
CA ASN A 138 23.62 -9.48 7.15
C ASN A 138 24.45 -10.71 7.59
N PRO A 139 23.83 -11.85 7.95
CA PRO A 139 24.55 -13.04 8.42
C PRO A 139 25.29 -13.78 7.30
N PHE A 140 25.06 -13.41 6.03
CA PHE A 140 25.65 -14.07 4.86
C PHE A 140 26.81 -13.28 4.24
N ASP A 141 27.08 -12.05 4.70
CA ASP A 141 28.19 -11.25 4.18
C ASP A 141 29.46 -11.45 5.03
N SER A 142 30.48 -12.02 4.40
CA SER A 142 31.79 -12.29 4.99
C SER A 142 32.81 -11.15 4.77
N GLY A 143 32.37 -9.92 4.47
CA GLY A 143 33.22 -8.73 4.59
C GLY A 143 33.27 -7.79 3.39
N SER A 144 32.17 -7.51 2.69
CA SER A 144 32.16 -6.49 1.63
C SER A 144 31.06 -5.43 1.80
N LYS A 145 31.48 -4.18 2.06
CA LYS A 145 30.84 -2.84 1.89
C LYS A 145 29.34 -2.59 2.18
N THR A 146 28.49 -3.58 2.45
CA THR A 146 27.12 -3.44 2.96
C THR A 146 26.75 -4.62 3.85
N SER A 147 27.24 -4.59 5.09
CA SER A 147 27.07 -5.62 6.12
C SER A 147 25.67 -5.69 6.72
N LYS A 148 24.66 -5.09 6.08
CA LYS A 148 23.31 -4.93 6.63
C LYS A 148 22.22 -5.38 5.69
N PHE A 149 21.09 -5.77 6.26
CA PHE A 149 19.82 -6.00 5.61
C PHE A 149 18.78 -5.01 6.10
N TYR A 150 17.92 -4.56 5.19
CA TYR A 150 16.63 -4.01 5.54
C TYR A 150 15.58 -5.13 5.57
N LYS A 151 14.91 -5.26 6.72
CA LYS A 151 13.78 -6.16 6.96
C LYS A 151 12.50 -5.53 6.39
N THR A 152 12.00 -6.05 5.28
CA THR A 152 10.92 -5.37 4.54
C THR A 152 9.54 -5.53 5.16
N GLY A 153 9.30 -6.60 5.92
CA GLY A 153 7.97 -7.02 6.37
C GLY A 153 7.08 -7.61 5.26
N ASP A 154 7.59 -7.77 4.04
CA ASP A 154 6.88 -8.37 2.91
C ASP A 154 7.05 -9.88 2.88
N LEU A 155 5.94 -10.60 2.74
CA LEU A 155 5.91 -12.05 2.53
C LEU A 155 6.00 -12.32 1.03
N VAL A 156 6.98 -13.10 0.62
CA VAL A 156 7.27 -13.40 -0.79
C VAL A 156 7.68 -14.86 -0.97
N ARG A 157 7.77 -15.31 -2.22
CA ARG A 157 8.45 -16.57 -2.58
C ARG A 157 9.18 -16.45 -3.91
N TYR A 158 10.26 -17.22 -4.07
CA TYR A 158 10.86 -17.42 -5.39
C TYR A 158 10.00 -18.33 -6.25
N LEU A 159 9.83 -17.95 -7.51
CA LEU A 159 9.28 -18.80 -8.56
C LEU A 159 10.42 -19.63 -9.20
N PRO A 160 10.11 -20.76 -9.86
CA PRO A 160 11.12 -21.60 -10.51
C PRO A 160 11.97 -20.88 -11.57
N ASN A 161 11.45 -19.80 -12.16
CA ASN A 161 12.17 -18.97 -13.13
C ASN A 161 13.06 -17.88 -12.50
N GLY A 162 13.20 -17.88 -11.16
CA GLY A 162 14.03 -16.92 -10.43
C GLY A 162 13.36 -15.56 -10.14
N ASN A 163 12.16 -15.31 -10.67
CA ASN A 163 11.37 -14.14 -10.29
C ASN A 163 10.78 -14.32 -8.89
N ILE A 164 10.49 -13.21 -8.23
CA ILE A 164 9.87 -13.23 -6.90
C ILE A 164 8.40 -12.86 -7.01
N GLU A 165 7.55 -13.62 -6.34
CA GLU A 165 6.13 -13.34 -6.20
C GLU A 165 5.85 -12.72 -4.84
N PHE A 166 5.09 -11.62 -4.83
CA PHE A 166 4.62 -10.97 -3.61
C PHE A 166 3.31 -11.60 -3.13
N LEU A 167 3.26 -11.99 -1.85
CA LEU A 167 2.13 -12.69 -1.25
C LEU A 167 1.37 -11.84 -0.23
N GLY A 168 1.96 -10.73 0.24
CA GLY A 168 1.33 -9.82 1.20
C GLY A 168 2.32 -9.26 2.20
N ARG A 169 1.81 -8.67 3.28
CA ARG A 169 2.61 -8.18 4.39
C ARG A 169 2.43 -9.06 5.62
N ILE A 170 3.50 -9.19 6.40
CA ILE A 170 3.52 -9.93 7.67
C ILE A 170 3.02 -9.03 8.81
N ASP A 171 3.27 -7.73 8.70
CA ASP A 171 2.85 -6.72 9.67
C ASP A 171 1.48 -6.11 9.32
N THR A 172 1.08 -5.08 10.08
CA THR A 172 -0.20 -4.38 9.90
C THR A 172 -0.15 -3.24 8.89
N GLN A 173 0.97 -3.05 8.19
CA GLN A 173 1.08 -1.97 7.22
C GLN A 173 0.24 -2.26 5.98
N VAL A 174 -0.35 -1.21 5.42
CA VAL A 174 -1.20 -1.31 4.23
C VAL A 174 -0.77 -0.33 3.16
N LYS A 175 -1.14 -0.63 1.92
CA LYS A 175 -1.09 0.31 0.82
C LYS A 175 -2.49 0.57 0.31
N ILE A 176 -2.86 1.84 0.26
CA ILE A 176 -4.17 2.31 -0.18
C ILE A 176 -3.95 3.47 -1.13
N ARG A 177 -4.32 3.29 -2.41
CA ARG A 177 -4.23 4.32 -3.45
C ARG A 177 -2.81 4.88 -3.62
N GLY A 178 -1.80 4.01 -3.47
CA GLY A 178 -0.38 4.31 -3.56
C GLY A 178 0.25 4.83 -2.27
N PHE A 179 -0.54 5.10 -1.23
CA PHE A 179 -0.03 5.57 0.06
C PHE A 179 0.31 4.41 0.97
N ARG A 180 1.54 4.43 1.51
CA ARG A 180 1.99 3.52 2.56
C ARG A 180 1.48 4.05 3.90
N ILE A 181 0.61 3.29 4.55
CA ILE A 181 -0.07 3.70 5.79
C ILE A 181 0.29 2.73 6.91
N GLU A 182 0.81 3.28 8.01
CA GLU A 182 1.04 2.56 9.25
C GLU A 182 -0.23 2.64 10.11
N LEU A 183 -1.02 1.56 10.16
CA LEU A 183 -2.26 1.55 10.94
C LEU A 183 -2.02 1.84 12.43
N GLY A 184 -0.87 1.41 12.94
CA GLY A 184 -0.45 1.69 14.32
C GLY A 184 -0.29 3.17 14.63
N GLU A 185 0.08 4.01 13.65
CA GLU A 185 0.21 5.46 13.83
C GLU A 185 -1.16 6.10 14.08
N ILE A 186 -2.15 5.76 13.25
CA ILE A 186 -3.54 6.24 13.40
C ILE A 186 -4.10 5.78 14.75
N GLN A 187 -3.89 4.52 15.11
CA GLN A 187 -4.31 3.97 16.40
C GLN A 187 -3.65 4.68 17.58
N ALA A 188 -2.34 4.94 17.52
CA ALA A 188 -1.61 5.62 18.58
C ALA A 188 -2.15 7.04 18.79
N ILE A 189 -2.44 7.77 17.71
CA ILE A 189 -3.04 9.11 17.80
C ILE A 189 -4.46 9.02 18.34
N LEU A 190 -5.30 8.10 17.87
CA LEU A 190 -6.65 7.88 18.41
C LEU A 190 -6.63 7.67 19.94
N LEU A 191 -5.68 6.89 20.46
CA LEU A 191 -5.51 6.66 21.89
C LEU A 191 -5.10 7.91 22.70
N THR A 192 -4.65 8.98 22.05
CA THR A 192 -4.39 10.27 22.72
C THR A 192 -5.65 11.13 22.88
N HIS A 193 -6.77 10.75 22.25
CA HIS A 193 -8.05 11.44 22.42
C HIS A 193 -8.67 11.03 23.78
N PRO A 194 -8.97 11.96 24.71
CA PRO A 194 -9.26 11.58 26.11
C PRO A 194 -10.46 10.63 26.31
N PRO A 195 -11.57 10.75 25.56
CA PRO A 195 -12.66 9.77 25.56
C PRO A 195 -12.35 8.36 25.03
N VAL A 196 -11.21 8.13 24.38
CA VAL A 196 -10.91 6.85 23.70
C VAL A 196 -10.18 5.89 24.65
N GLU A 197 -10.78 4.74 24.93
CA GLU A 197 -10.15 3.68 25.75
C GLU A 197 -9.31 2.74 24.86
N HIS A 198 -9.85 2.36 23.70
CA HIS A 198 -9.18 1.53 22.71
C HIS A 198 -9.52 1.98 21.29
N GLY A 199 -8.57 1.82 20.37
CA GLY A 199 -8.78 2.10 18.95
C GLY A 199 -8.08 1.07 18.09
N ILE A 200 -8.79 0.48 17.13
CA ILE A 200 -8.23 -0.37 16.09
C ILE A 200 -8.60 0.18 14.73
N VAL A 201 -7.65 0.22 13.80
CA VAL A 201 -7.88 0.63 12.42
C VAL A 201 -7.65 -0.58 11.52
N ILE A 202 -8.58 -0.83 10.62
CA ILE A 202 -8.48 -1.92 9.66
C ILE A 202 -8.69 -1.41 8.23
N PRO A 203 -7.98 -1.98 7.25
CA PRO A 203 -8.39 -1.87 5.86
C PRO A 203 -9.60 -2.78 5.64
N ARG A 204 -10.57 -2.29 4.89
CA ARG A 204 -11.72 -3.07 4.43
C ARG A 204 -11.94 -2.80 2.95
N GLU A 205 -12.35 -3.84 2.24
CA GLU A 205 -12.57 -3.81 0.79
C GLU A 205 -13.92 -4.47 0.53
N ASP A 206 -14.99 -3.66 0.60
CA ASP A 206 -16.37 -4.14 0.38
C ASP A 206 -16.69 -4.29 -1.11
N THR A 207 -16.01 -3.52 -1.98
CA THR A 207 -16.05 -3.67 -3.44
C THR A 207 -14.63 -3.86 -4.00
N PRO A 208 -14.45 -4.65 -5.09
CA PRO A 208 -13.13 -4.92 -5.64
C PRO A 208 -12.36 -3.64 -5.95
N ASN A 209 -11.07 -3.59 -5.56
CA ASN A 209 -10.15 -2.47 -5.74
C ASN A 209 -10.55 -1.17 -5.02
N ASN A 210 -11.50 -1.20 -4.09
CA ASN A 210 -11.95 -0.04 -3.30
C ASN A 210 -11.65 -0.24 -1.81
N LYS A 211 -10.37 -0.44 -1.50
CA LYS A 211 -9.89 -0.55 -0.12
C LYS A 211 -9.99 0.81 0.59
N ARG A 212 -10.61 0.82 1.77
CA ARG A 212 -10.80 1.99 2.64
C ARG A 212 -10.41 1.66 4.08
N LEU A 213 -10.06 2.68 4.85
CA LEU A 213 -9.77 2.53 6.26
C LEU A 213 -11.04 2.71 7.09
N PHE A 214 -11.20 1.87 8.11
CA PHE A 214 -12.25 2.03 9.12
C PHE A 214 -11.62 1.95 10.50
N ALA A 215 -12.07 2.84 11.40
CA ALA A 215 -11.65 2.85 12.80
C ALA A 215 -12.77 2.32 13.68
N TYR A 216 -12.43 1.42 14.60
CA TYR A 216 -13.31 0.93 15.65
C TYR A 216 -12.78 1.42 16.98
N VAL A 217 -13.60 2.16 17.69
CA VAL A 217 -13.20 2.91 18.89
C VAL A 217 -14.06 2.47 20.06
N VAL A 218 -13.43 2.16 21.19
CA VAL A 218 -14.11 1.91 22.45
C VAL A 218 -14.13 3.19 23.27
N SER A 219 -15.31 3.62 23.68
CA SER A 219 -15.53 4.79 24.52
C SER A 219 -16.77 4.57 25.37
N LYS A 220 -16.71 4.96 26.64
CA LYS A 220 -17.88 5.04 27.53
C LYS A 220 -18.57 6.41 27.49
N ASN A 221 -17.97 7.38 26.81
CA ASN A 221 -18.54 8.72 26.68
C ASN A 221 -19.62 8.70 25.58
N PRO A 222 -20.90 8.93 25.91
CA PRO A 222 -22.00 8.94 24.94
C PRO A 222 -21.94 10.14 23.98
N ASP A 223 -21.23 11.21 24.34
CA ASP A 223 -21.09 12.43 23.52
C ASP A 223 -19.97 12.31 22.48
N LEU A 224 -19.17 11.23 22.53
CA LEU A 224 -18.17 10.97 21.50
C LEU A 224 -18.88 10.58 20.20
N THR A 225 -18.56 11.28 19.12
CA THR A 225 -19.16 11.02 17.80
C THR A 225 -18.07 10.74 16.77
N PRO A 226 -18.40 10.07 15.64
CA PRO A 226 -17.51 9.94 14.49
C PRO A 226 -16.92 11.27 14.01
N VAL A 227 -17.69 12.37 14.09
CA VAL A 227 -17.25 13.72 13.69
C VAL A 227 -16.10 14.21 14.55
N HIS A 228 -16.22 14.07 15.88
CA HIS A 228 -15.18 14.45 16.83
C HIS A 228 -13.86 13.71 16.54
N LEU A 229 -13.94 12.39 16.32
CA LEU A 229 -12.78 11.56 16.01
C LEU A 229 -12.12 11.93 14.68
N ARG A 230 -12.93 12.16 13.64
CA ARG A 230 -12.42 12.56 12.32
C ARG A 230 -11.68 13.90 12.39
N GLN A 231 -12.29 14.92 13.01
CA GLN A 231 -11.67 16.24 13.14
C GLN A 231 -10.37 16.16 13.94
N PHE A 232 -10.40 15.41 15.05
CA PHE A 232 -9.21 15.24 15.88
C PHE A 232 -8.02 14.61 15.14
N LEU A 233 -8.29 13.65 14.23
CA LEU A 233 -7.28 13.05 13.38
C LEU A 233 -6.82 13.99 12.26
N LEU A 234 -7.73 14.74 11.63
CA LEU A 234 -7.39 15.71 10.58
C LEU A 234 -6.40 16.78 11.06
N ASP A 235 -6.49 17.16 12.33
CA ASP A 235 -5.56 18.14 12.92
C ASP A 235 -4.12 17.61 13.08
N LYS A 236 -3.89 16.29 12.95
CA LYS A 236 -2.61 15.62 13.27
C LYS A 236 -2.06 14.76 12.14
N LEU A 237 -2.93 14.30 11.26
CA LEU A 237 -2.61 13.35 10.21
C LEU A 237 -2.97 13.90 8.83
N PRO A 238 -2.21 13.52 7.79
CA PRO A 238 -2.61 13.76 6.42
C PRO A 238 -3.97 13.13 6.09
N GLU A 239 -4.72 13.77 5.19
CA GLU A 239 -6.09 13.36 4.80
C GLU A 239 -6.18 11.88 4.33
N TYR A 240 -5.16 11.37 3.64
CA TYR A 240 -5.16 9.99 3.14
C TYR A 240 -5.05 8.93 4.25
N MET A 241 -4.66 9.30 5.47
CA MET A 241 -4.62 8.41 6.64
C MET A 241 -5.94 8.41 7.43
N ILE A 242 -6.86 9.32 7.10
CA ILE A 242 -8.10 9.48 7.86
C ILE A 242 -9.05 8.32 7.52
N PRO A 243 -9.54 7.55 8.51
CA PRO A 243 -10.55 6.54 8.30
C PRO A 243 -11.77 7.09 7.58
N SER A 244 -12.28 6.33 6.60
CA SER A 244 -13.51 6.63 5.86
C SER A 244 -14.76 6.46 6.72
N GLY A 245 -14.65 5.76 7.85
CA GLY A 245 -15.74 5.63 8.83
C GLY A 245 -15.23 5.25 10.21
N PHE A 246 -16.01 5.59 11.23
CA PHE A 246 -15.74 5.33 12.64
C PHE A 246 -16.91 4.59 13.29
N VAL A 247 -16.63 3.46 13.91
CA VAL A 247 -17.63 2.67 14.65
C VAL A 247 -17.28 2.74 16.13
N ILE A 248 -18.20 3.29 16.92
CA ILE A 248 -18.04 3.37 18.38
C ILE A 248 -18.67 2.12 18.99
N LEU A 249 -17.90 1.41 19.82
CA LEU A 249 -18.27 0.14 20.43
C LEU A 249 -18.17 0.24 21.96
N GLU A 250 -19.00 -0.53 22.67
CA GLU A 250 -18.84 -0.71 24.11
C GLU A 250 -17.59 -1.53 24.45
N LYS A 251 -17.22 -2.49 23.59
CA LYS A 251 -16.03 -3.33 23.72
C LYS A 251 -15.59 -3.90 22.37
N LEU A 252 -14.30 -4.23 22.26
CA LEU A 252 -13.79 -4.95 21.10
C LEU A 252 -14.14 -6.45 21.18
N PRO A 253 -14.49 -7.09 20.06
CA PRO A 253 -14.55 -8.54 20.01
C PRO A 253 -13.16 -9.13 20.21
N ILE A 254 -13.05 -10.16 21.03
CA ILE A 254 -11.79 -10.84 21.35
C ILE A 254 -11.90 -12.33 21.03
N THR A 255 -10.82 -12.88 20.49
CA THR A 255 -10.61 -14.32 20.32
C THR A 255 -10.47 -15.02 21.68
N SER A 256 -10.56 -16.35 21.70
CA SER A 256 -10.30 -17.16 22.90
C SER A 256 -8.91 -16.94 23.52
N ASN A 257 -7.95 -16.47 22.71
CA ASN A 257 -6.58 -16.16 23.14
C ASN A 257 -6.41 -14.69 23.59
N GLY A 258 -7.50 -13.94 23.77
CA GLY A 258 -7.48 -12.55 24.26
C GLY A 258 -7.01 -11.51 23.24
N LYS A 259 -6.79 -11.88 21.98
CA LYS A 259 -6.47 -10.94 20.89
C LYS A 259 -7.74 -10.39 20.25
N VAL A 260 -7.73 -9.16 19.75
CA VAL A 260 -8.86 -8.58 19.00
C VAL A 260 -9.22 -9.46 17.81
N ASP A 261 -10.48 -9.88 17.73
CA ASP A 261 -11.02 -10.64 16.61
C ASP A 261 -11.48 -9.67 15.52
N ARG A 262 -10.57 -9.38 14.59
CA ARG A 262 -10.85 -8.47 13.46
C ARG A 262 -11.95 -8.97 12.54
N LYS A 263 -12.20 -10.30 12.48
CA LYS A 263 -13.25 -10.87 11.62
C LYS A 263 -14.64 -10.72 12.24
N ALA A 264 -14.71 -10.64 13.57
CA ALA A 264 -15.94 -10.42 14.31
C ALA A 264 -16.29 -8.93 14.47
N LEU A 265 -15.52 -8.01 13.91
CA LEU A 265 -15.85 -6.58 13.93
C LEU A 265 -17.13 -6.33 13.10
N PRO A 266 -18.09 -5.55 13.64
CA PRO A 266 -19.34 -5.28 12.93
C PRO A 266 -19.08 -4.51 11.63
N ALA A 267 -19.97 -4.67 10.66
CA ALA A 267 -19.90 -3.85 9.46
C ALA A 267 -20.12 -2.37 9.83
N PRO A 268 -19.28 -1.45 9.32
CA PRO A 268 -19.51 -0.03 9.52
C PRO A 268 -20.79 0.33 8.77
N ASP A 269 -21.76 0.88 9.49
CA ASP A 269 -22.93 1.45 8.85
C ASP A 269 -22.49 2.74 8.14
N ILE A 270 -22.53 2.72 6.81
CA ILE A 270 -22.05 3.81 5.95
C ILE A 270 -22.88 5.08 6.19
N GLU A 271 -24.16 4.96 6.56
CA GLU A 271 -25.00 6.11 6.89
C GLU A 271 -24.63 6.71 8.25
N LEU A 272 -24.40 5.87 9.26
CA LEU A 272 -23.99 6.33 10.61
C LEU A 272 -22.54 6.82 10.68
N THR A 273 -21.73 6.50 9.68
CA THR A 273 -20.34 6.96 9.58
C THR A 273 -20.18 8.25 8.78
N ARG A 274 -21.24 8.77 8.14
CA ARG A 274 -21.22 10.10 7.53
C ARG A 274 -21.06 11.16 8.62
N THR A 275 -19.93 11.83 8.60
CA THR A 275 -19.61 12.91 9.54
C THR A 275 -20.19 14.27 9.13
N GLU A 276 -20.85 14.35 7.98
CA GLU A 276 -21.35 15.61 7.41
C GLU A 276 -22.86 15.56 7.25
N GLU A 277 -23.55 16.60 7.73
CA GLU A 277 -24.98 16.80 7.47
C GLU A 277 -25.22 16.90 5.96
N PHE A 278 -26.33 16.31 5.51
CA PHE A 278 -26.73 16.43 4.12
C PHE A 278 -27.09 17.89 3.80
N VAL A 279 -26.32 18.51 2.92
CA VAL A 279 -26.62 19.83 2.37
C VAL A 279 -27.17 19.65 0.96
N ALA A 280 -28.44 20.01 0.76
CA ALA A 280 -29.07 19.95 -0.55
C ALA A 280 -28.41 20.97 -1.52
N PRO A 281 -28.29 20.63 -2.82
CA PRO A 281 -27.83 21.55 -3.85
C PRO A 281 -28.62 22.88 -3.84
N LYS A 282 -27.92 23.99 -3.69
CA LYS A 282 -28.48 25.34 -3.53
C LYS A 282 -28.69 26.08 -4.84
N ASN A 283 -27.97 25.69 -5.89
CA ASN A 283 -28.00 26.36 -7.19
C ASN A 283 -27.95 25.36 -8.34
N LYS A 284 -28.18 25.87 -9.56
CA LYS A 284 -28.23 25.07 -10.78
C LYS A 284 -26.93 24.28 -11.03
N ILE A 285 -25.76 24.85 -10.70
CA ILE A 285 -24.47 24.18 -10.88
C ILE A 285 -24.37 22.98 -9.93
N GLU A 286 -24.69 23.19 -8.65
CA GLU A 286 -24.69 22.11 -7.65
C GLU A 286 -25.69 21.00 -8.00
N GLN A 287 -26.87 21.37 -8.55
CA GLN A 287 -27.87 20.39 -9.00
C GLN A 287 -27.34 19.55 -10.17
N THR A 288 -26.78 20.19 -11.20
CA THR A 288 -26.18 19.48 -12.34
C THR A 288 -25.03 18.58 -11.89
N LEU A 289 -24.18 19.04 -10.97
CA LEU A 289 -23.12 18.18 -10.40
C LEU A 289 -23.71 16.99 -9.64
N ALA A 290 -24.74 17.19 -8.83
CA ALA A 290 -25.39 16.11 -8.10
C ALA A 290 -26.03 15.07 -9.03
N GLU A 291 -26.66 15.49 -10.12
CA GLU A 291 -27.21 14.60 -11.17
C GLU A 291 -26.09 13.78 -11.83
N ILE A 292 -24.99 14.41 -12.24
CA ILE A 292 -23.84 13.71 -12.81
C ILE A 292 -23.28 12.68 -11.82
N TRP A 293 -23.18 13.04 -10.53
CA TRP A 293 -22.72 12.09 -9.50
C TRP A 293 -23.70 10.94 -9.29
N GLN A 294 -25.02 11.18 -9.32
CA GLN A 294 -26.03 10.11 -9.25
C GLN A 294 -25.88 9.13 -10.41
N ASP A 295 -25.67 9.65 -11.63
CA ASP A 295 -25.41 8.80 -12.79
C ASP A 295 -24.16 7.95 -12.56
N VAL A 296 -23.04 8.54 -12.12
CA VAL A 296 -21.78 7.80 -11.86
C VAL A 296 -21.95 6.70 -10.80
N TYR A 297 -22.71 6.96 -9.72
CA TYR A 297 -22.88 6.01 -8.62
C TYR A 297 -24.05 5.03 -8.81
N SER A 298 -24.91 5.21 -9.82
CA SER A 298 -26.02 4.29 -10.12
C SER A 298 -25.62 3.05 -10.94
N PHE A 299 -24.41 3.05 -11.52
CA PHE A 299 -23.85 1.93 -12.29
C PHE A 299 -22.89 1.03 -11.48
N ILE A 300 -22.82 1.18 -10.16
CA ILE A 300 -21.97 0.40 -9.24
C ILE A 300 -22.88 -0.38 -8.28
#